data_AF-A0AAV3XP37-F1
#
_entry.id   AF-A0AAV3XP37-F1
#
_cell.length_a   1.000
_cell.length_b   1.000
_cell.length_c   1.000
_cell.angle_alpha   90.00
_cell.angle_beta   90.00
_cell.angle_gamma   90.00
#
_symmetry.space_group_name_H-M   'P 1'
#
loop_
_entity.id
_entity.type
_entity.pdbx_description
1 polymer ?
#
loop_
_entity_poly.entity_id
_entity_poly.type
_entity_poly.pdbx_seq_one_letter_code
_entity_poly.pdbx_strand_id
1 'polypeptide(L)'
;MLAFAEQVPTYEGEIKALQRQMQRSQRASNPENYSRDFFGQIGRKMVLKKGKVKPGSRQWKKSKTYQKLARKKRELERRKSAYAKSQNRRIVNEILRHGNQIKTENVSVKAWQKRYGKAISAKSPGLVQSELARSCCKCRWAIH
;
A
#
# COMPACT_ATOMS: atom_id res chain seq x y z
N MET A 1 18.01 -17.79 1.52
CA MET A 1 17.18 -17.07 0.52
C MET A 1 17.15 -15.60 0.92
N LEU A 2 17.66 -14.67 0.11
CA LEU A 2 17.65 -13.24 0.43
C LEU A 2 16.19 -12.75 0.49
N ALA A 3 15.73 -12.34 1.68
CA ALA A 3 14.38 -11.84 1.85
C ALA A 3 14.28 -10.40 1.34
N PHE A 4 13.43 -10.14 0.34
CA PHE A 4 13.16 -8.77 -0.10
C PHE A 4 12.61 -7.93 1.05
N ALA A 5 13.02 -6.65 1.11
CA ALA A 5 12.63 -5.66 2.12
C ALA A 5 12.42 -6.27 3.51
N GLU A 6 13.50 -6.70 4.16
CA GLU A 6 13.41 -7.28 5.50
C GLU A 6 13.01 -6.22 6.54
N GLN A 7 12.25 -6.63 7.57
CA GLN A 7 11.88 -5.79 8.72
C GLN A 7 11.12 -4.50 8.38
N VAL A 8 10.27 -4.50 7.34
CA VAL A 8 9.44 -3.31 7.03
C VAL A 8 8.56 -2.94 8.23
N PRO A 9 8.62 -1.69 8.72
CA PRO A 9 7.77 -1.23 9.81
C PRO A 9 6.29 -1.44 9.49
N THR A 10 5.56 -2.02 10.44
CA THR A 10 4.15 -2.38 10.26
C THR A 10 3.26 -1.31 10.89
N TYR A 11 2.97 -0.24 10.15
CA TYR A 11 2.05 0.83 10.58
C TYR A 11 0.56 0.47 10.43
N GLU A 12 0.20 -0.82 10.33
CA GLU A 12 -1.16 -1.24 9.98
C GLU A 12 -2.20 -0.82 11.02
N GLY A 13 -1.86 -0.91 12.31
CA GLY A 13 -2.74 -0.48 13.40
C GLY A 13 -3.07 1.01 13.32
N GLU A 14 -2.04 1.84 13.15
CA GLU A 14 -2.16 3.29 13.01
C GLU A 14 -2.93 3.69 11.75
N ILE A 15 -2.64 3.05 10.60
CA ILE A 15 -3.36 3.31 9.35
C ILE A 15 -4.84 2.95 9.50
N LYS A 16 -5.17 1.80 10.13
CA LYS A 16 -6.56 1.41 10.40
C LYS A 16 -7.24 2.40 11.34
N ALA A 17 -6.55 2.88 12.38
CA ALA A 17 -7.08 3.88 13.30
C ALA A 17 -7.39 5.21 12.58
N LEU A 18 -6.47 5.70 11.75
CA LEU A 18 -6.65 6.90 10.94
C LEU A 18 -7.79 6.72 9.94
N GLN A 19 -7.91 5.57 9.27
CA GLN A 19 -9.02 5.28 8.36
C GLN A 19 -10.38 5.32 9.07
N ARG A 20 -10.49 4.76 10.27
CA ARG A 20 -11.71 4.83 11.08
C ARG A 20 -12.04 6.29 11.47
N GLN A 21 -11.04 7.08 11.88
CA GLN A 21 -11.23 8.50 12.17
C GLN A 21 -11.67 9.30 10.93
N MET A 22 -11.06 9.02 9.78
CA MET A 22 -11.44 9.62 8.49
C MET A 22 -12.88 9.30 8.14
N GLN A 23 -13.31 8.04 8.27
CA GLN A 23 -14.70 7.63 8.00
C GLN A 23 -15.70 8.33 8.94
N ARG A 24 -15.37 8.46 10.24
CA ARG A 24 -16.21 9.21 11.19
C ARG A 24 -16.34 10.68 10.80
N SER A 25 -15.22 11.34 10.49
CA SER A 25 -15.25 12.74 10.06
C SER A 25 -16.00 12.91 8.75
N GLN A 26 -15.84 12.01 7.79
CA GLN A 26 -16.54 12.07 6.52
C GLN A 26 -18.05 11.95 6.70
N ARG A 27 -18.50 11.02 7.55
CA ARG A 27 -19.92 10.85 7.89
C ARG A 27 -20.50 12.07 8.60
N ALA A 28 -19.79 12.60 9.59
CA ALA A 28 -20.23 13.78 10.34
C ALA A 28 -20.35 15.04 9.47
N SER A 29 -19.46 15.20 8.48
CA SER A 29 -19.49 16.34 7.56
C SER A 29 -20.45 16.18 6.39
N ASN A 30 -21.02 14.99 6.18
CA ASN A 30 -21.90 14.69 5.04
C ASN A 30 -23.08 13.78 5.48
N PRO A 31 -23.85 14.11 6.53
CA PRO A 31 -24.93 13.26 7.03
C PRO A 31 -25.99 12.95 5.96
N GLU A 32 -26.24 13.89 5.05
CA GLU A 32 -27.21 13.80 3.95
C GLU A 32 -26.89 12.66 2.97
N ASN A 33 -25.61 12.34 2.79
CA ASN A 33 -25.13 11.33 1.84
C ASN A 33 -25.21 9.89 2.37
N TYR A 34 -25.57 9.70 3.65
CA TYR A 34 -25.70 8.38 4.25
C TYR A 34 -27.17 8.08 4.58
N SER A 35 -27.57 6.82 4.41
CA SER A 35 -28.81 6.31 4.98
C SER A 35 -28.74 6.33 6.50
N ARG A 36 -29.91 6.28 7.16
CA ARG A 36 -29.98 6.19 8.63
C ARG A 36 -29.29 4.92 9.12
N ASP A 37 -28.69 5.01 10.31
CA ASP A 37 -28.20 3.84 11.02
C ASP A 37 -29.39 2.94 11.40
N PHE A 38 -29.19 1.63 11.40
CA PHE A 38 -30.25 0.66 11.65
C PHE A 38 -29.73 -0.49 12.49
N PHE A 39 -30.59 -1.07 13.33
CA PHE A 39 -30.24 -2.30 14.03
C PHE A 39 -30.31 -3.48 13.08
N GLY A 40 -29.27 -4.31 13.07
CA GLY A 40 -29.24 -5.53 12.29
C GLY A 40 -28.60 -6.65 13.08
N GLN A 41 -29.05 -7.87 12.81
CA GLN A 41 -28.54 -9.04 13.47
C GLN A 41 -27.16 -9.44 12.90
N ILE A 42 -26.25 -9.84 13.79
CA ILE A 42 -24.98 -10.51 13.48
C ILE A 42 -24.93 -11.75 14.40
N GLY A 43 -25.14 -12.93 13.82
CA GLY A 43 -25.31 -14.17 14.60
C GLY A 43 -26.55 -14.07 15.50
N ARG A 44 -26.38 -14.18 16.82
CA ARG A 44 -27.48 -14.04 17.80
C ARG A 44 -27.61 -12.63 18.40
N LYS A 45 -26.76 -11.68 17.99
CA LYS A 45 -26.69 -10.33 18.59
C LYS A 45 -27.33 -9.28 17.70
N MET A 46 -28.10 -8.38 18.30
CA MET A 46 -28.55 -7.14 17.65
C MET A 46 -27.45 -6.09 17.75
N VAL A 47 -26.99 -5.59 16.60
CA VAL A 47 -25.89 -4.63 16.51
C VAL A 47 -26.33 -3.42 15.71
N LEU A 48 -25.98 -2.21 16.18
CA LEU A 48 -26.20 -0.99 15.41
C LEU A 48 -25.28 -0.98 14.19
N LYS A 49 -25.87 -1.12 13.00
CA LYS A 49 -25.17 -1.05 11.71
C LYS A 49 -25.22 0.36 11.17
N LYS A 50 -24.08 0.76 10.61
CA LYS A 50 -23.92 2.07 10.00
C LYS A 50 -24.60 2.12 8.64
N GLY A 51 -25.34 3.20 8.40
CA GLY A 51 -26.00 3.42 7.11
C GLY A 51 -25.02 3.44 5.94
N LYS A 52 -25.46 2.93 4.79
CA LYS A 52 -24.71 2.92 3.53
C LYS A 52 -24.78 4.29 2.85
N VAL A 53 -23.91 4.52 1.88
CA VAL A 53 -23.95 5.73 1.03
C VAL A 53 -25.20 5.67 0.16
N LYS A 54 -25.94 6.78 0.07
CA LYS A 54 -27.11 6.88 -0.81
C LYS A 54 -26.67 6.97 -2.28
N PRO A 55 -27.36 6.28 -3.20
CA PRO A 55 -27.09 6.43 -4.63
C PRO A 55 -27.28 7.90 -5.05
N GLY A 56 -26.45 8.39 -5.97
CA GLY A 56 -26.53 9.78 -6.45
C GLY A 56 -25.92 10.83 -5.52
N SER A 57 -25.18 10.46 -4.47
CA SER A 57 -24.45 11.41 -3.62
C SER A 57 -23.31 12.08 -4.39
N ARG A 58 -23.51 13.33 -4.84
CA ARG A 58 -22.57 14.04 -5.74
C ARG A 58 -21.54 14.90 -5.00
N GLN A 59 -21.89 15.47 -3.84
CA GLN A 59 -21.02 16.42 -3.14
C GLN A 59 -20.41 15.80 -1.88
N TRP A 60 -19.09 15.73 -1.82
CA TRP A 60 -18.34 15.23 -0.66
C TRP A 60 -17.52 16.34 -0.03
N LYS A 61 -18.02 16.88 1.09
CA LYS A 61 -17.32 17.85 1.93
C LYS A 61 -16.20 17.16 2.69
N LYS A 62 -14.96 17.60 2.44
CA LYS A 62 -13.77 17.16 3.18
C LYS A 62 -13.42 18.22 4.23
N SER A 63 -13.78 17.96 5.49
CA SER A 63 -13.43 18.86 6.60
C SER A 63 -11.91 19.04 6.74
N LYS A 64 -11.48 20.14 7.39
CA LYS A 64 -10.07 20.37 7.73
C LYS A 64 -9.48 19.20 8.53
N THR A 65 -10.27 18.61 9.42
CA THR A 65 -9.90 17.42 10.21
C THR A 65 -9.66 16.21 9.31
N TYR A 66 -10.56 15.93 8.36
CA TYR A 66 -10.38 14.84 7.39
C TYR A 66 -9.08 15.00 6.60
N GLN A 67 -8.80 16.21 6.12
CA GLN A 67 -7.58 16.50 5.36
C GLN A 67 -6.32 16.29 6.21
N LYS A 68 -6.33 16.73 7.48
CA LYS A 68 -5.22 16.49 8.42
C LYS A 68 -4.96 14.99 8.63
N LEU A 69 -6.02 14.20 8.81
CA LEU A 69 -5.92 12.75 8.97
C LEU A 69 -5.42 12.05 7.71
N ALA A 70 -5.92 12.46 6.53
CA ALA A 70 -5.46 11.92 5.25
C ALA A 70 -3.97 12.18 5.03
N ARG A 71 -3.47 13.36 5.41
CA ARG A 71 -2.03 13.68 5.37
C ARG A 71 -1.21 12.80 6.30
N LYS A 72 -1.68 12.57 7.54
CA LYS A 72 -1.01 11.64 8.48
C LYS A 72 -0.93 10.22 7.92
N LYS A 73 -2.03 9.72 7.34
CA LYS A 73 -2.08 8.40 6.72
C LYS A 73 -1.05 8.31 5.57
N ARG A 74 -1.03 9.31 4.69
CA ARG A 74 -0.10 9.37 3.56
C ARG A 74 1.35 9.36 4.03
N GLU A 75 1.67 10.06 5.12
CA GLU A 75 3.02 10.09 5.67
C GLU A 75 3.46 8.71 6.20
N LEU A 76 2.59 7.97 6.87
CA LEU A 76 2.88 6.59 7.29
C LEU A 76 3.13 5.67 6.09
N GLU A 77 2.29 5.76 5.06
CA GLU A 77 2.47 5.00 3.81
C GLU A 77 3.77 5.37 3.10
N ARG A 78 4.13 6.66 3.08
CA ARG A 78 5.41 7.16 2.54
C ARG A 78 6.61 6.59 3.29
N ARG A 79 6.59 6.62 4.63
CA ARG A 79 7.66 6.05 5.48
C ARG A 79 7.85 4.56 5.21
N LYS A 80 6.74 3.81 5.13
CA LYS A 80 6.76 2.38 4.78
C LYS A 80 7.41 2.14 3.42
N SER A 81 6.98 2.89 2.39
CA SER A 81 7.51 2.77 1.04
C SER A 81 8.99 3.14 0.95
N ALA A 82 9.40 4.23 1.61
CA ALA A 82 10.79 4.68 1.66
C ALA A 82 11.71 3.64 2.31
N TYR A 83 11.26 3.04 3.42
CA TYR A 83 11.99 1.96 4.08
C TYR A 83 12.15 0.75 3.16
N ALA A 84 11.06 0.25 2.58
CA ALA A 84 11.11 -0.89 1.64
C ALA A 84 12.05 -0.61 0.45
N LYS A 85 11.99 0.60 -0.11
CA LYS A 85 12.89 1.06 -1.18
C LYS A 85 14.36 1.03 -0.75
N SER A 86 14.67 1.51 0.46
CA SER A 86 16.04 1.54 0.98
C SER A 86 16.61 0.14 1.18
N GLN A 87 15.83 -0.80 1.75
CA GLN A 87 16.26 -2.18 1.95
C GLN A 87 16.48 -2.90 0.63
N ASN A 88 15.53 -2.74 -0.31
CA ASN A 88 15.66 -3.34 -1.63
C ASN A 88 16.88 -2.82 -2.41
N ARG A 89 17.22 -1.53 -2.25
CA ARG A 89 18.44 -0.97 -2.86
C ARG A 89 19.72 -1.55 -2.26
N ARG A 90 19.76 -1.83 -0.95
CA ARG A 90 20.89 -2.51 -0.33
C ARG A 90 21.11 -3.88 -0.95
N ILE A 91 20.05 -4.67 -1.08
CA ILE A 91 20.08 -6.00 -1.72
C ILE A 91 20.56 -5.88 -3.17
N VAL A 92 20.04 -4.92 -3.95
CA VAL A 92 20.50 -4.68 -5.33
C VAL A 92 22.00 -4.41 -5.38
N ASN A 93 22.50 -3.50 -4.53
CA ASN A 93 23.92 -3.14 -4.51
C ASN A 93 24.80 -4.31 -4.07
N GLU A 94 24.34 -5.14 -3.14
CA GLU A 94 25.03 -6.36 -2.72
C GLU A 94 25.15 -7.36 -3.88
N ILE A 95 24.05 -7.61 -4.60
CA ILE A 95 24.06 -8.47 -5.78
C ILE A 95 25.05 -7.93 -6.84
N LEU A 96 25.02 -6.61 -7.09
CA LEU A 96 25.92 -5.97 -8.07
C LEU A 96 27.40 -6.03 -7.67
N ARG A 97 27.73 -6.17 -6.38
CA ARG A 97 29.13 -6.39 -5.93
C ARG A 97 29.65 -7.77 -6.34
N HIS A 98 28.76 -8.76 -6.45
CA HIS A 98 29.15 -10.12 -6.83
C HIS A 98 29.22 -10.33 -8.35
N GLY A 99 28.57 -9.48 -9.14
CA GLY A 99 28.68 -9.52 -10.59
C GLY A 99 27.64 -8.69 -11.32
N ASN A 100 27.90 -8.44 -12.60
CA ASN A 100 27.05 -7.66 -13.51
C ASN A 100 26.21 -8.54 -14.46
N GLN A 101 26.50 -9.85 -14.54
CA GLN A 101 25.72 -10.82 -15.30
C GLN A 101 24.80 -11.60 -14.36
N ILE A 102 23.53 -11.20 -14.31
CA ILE A 102 22.55 -11.79 -13.39
C ILE A 102 21.48 -12.48 -14.25
N LYS A 103 21.39 -13.81 -14.13
CA LYS A 103 20.29 -14.59 -14.72
C LYS A 103 19.17 -14.66 -13.69
N THR A 104 18.01 -14.11 -14.03
CA THR A 104 16.79 -14.21 -13.22
C THR A 104 15.77 -15.10 -13.89
N GLU A 105 14.96 -15.81 -13.12
CA GLU A 105 13.81 -16.56 -13.63
C GLU A 105 12.84 -15.62 -14.37
N ASN A 106 12.28 -16.09 -15.48
CA ASN A 106 11.24 -15.35 -16.20
C ASN A 106 9.89 -15.51 -15.47
N VAL A 107 9.65 -14.63 -14.50
CA VAL A 107 8.44 -14.62 -13.68
C VAL A 107 7.53 -13.46 -14.01
N SER A 108 6.24 -13.78 -14.24
CA SER A 108 5.21 -12.77 -14.47
C SER A 108 4.87 -12.02 -13.19
N VAL A 109 5.42 -10.82 -13.03
CA VAL A 109 5.12 -9.91 -11.90
C VAL A 109 3.62 -9.64 -11.79
N LYS A 110 2.92 -9.54 -12.91
CA LYS A 110 1.46 -9.32 -12.95
C LYS A 110 0.67 -10.53 -12.41
N ALA A 111 1.09 -11.75 -12.75
CA ALA A 111 0.46 -12.96 -12.21
C ALA A 111 0.69 -13.08 -10.69
N TRP A 112 1.90 -12.78 -10.24
CA TRP A 112 2.25 -12.72 -8.83
C TRP A 112 1.45 -11.63 -8.10
N GLN A 113 1.31 -10.42 -8.65
CA GLN A 113 0.50 -9.35 -8.05
C GLN A 113 -0.97 -9.75 -7.84
N LYS A 114 -1.55 -10.53 -8.75
CA LYS A 114 -2.91 -11.06 -8.58
C LYS A 114 -3.01 -12.05 -7.41
N ARG A 115 -2.02 -12.94 -7.25
CA ARG A 115 -2.03 -14.00 -6.21
C ARG A 115 -1.57 -13.49 -4.83
N TYR A 116 -0.56 -12.63 -4.80
CA TYR A 116 0.14 -12.20 -3.59
C TYR A 116 0.25 -10.67 -3.46
N GLY A 117 -0.72 -9.92 -4.00
CA GLY A 117 -0.65 -8.46 -4.14
C GLY A 117 -0.29 -7.71 -2.86
N LYS A 118 -0.76 -8.15 -1.69
CA LYS A 118 -0.37 -7.57 -0.39
C LYS A 118 1.12 -7.75 -0.10
N ALA A 119 1.62 -8.97 -0.26
CA ALA A 119 3.02 -9.29 -0.01
C ALA A 119 3.93 -8.60 -1.03
N ILE A 120 3.56 -8.60 -2.30
CA ILE A 120 4.33 -7.96 -3.37
C ILE A 120 4.35 -6.44 -3.24
N SER A 121 3.23 -5.83 -2.85
CA SER A 121 3.20 -4.38 -2.58
C SER A 121 4.11 -4.03 -1.40
N ALA A 122 4.14 -4.84 -0.35
CA ALA A 122 5.01 -4.62 0.81
C ALA A 122 6.50 -4.85 0.48
N LYS A 123 6.81 -5.90 -0.27
CA LYS A 123 8.17 -6.38 -0.54
C LYS A 123 8.79 -5.76 -1.78
N SER A 124 7.96 -5.25 -2.69
CA SER A 124 8.35 -4.54 -3.91
C SER A 124 9.43 -5.24 -4.76
N PRO A 125 9.29 -6.54 -5.10
CA PRO A 125 10.28 -7.25 -5.93
C PRO A 125 10.41 -6.66 -7.35
N GLY A 126 9.36 -6.07 -7.90
CA GLY A 126 9.43 -5.38 -9.20
C GLY A 126 10.35 -4.15 -9.20
N LEU A 127 10.54 -3.49 -8.05
CA LEU A 127 11.53 -2.42 -7.89
C LEU A 127 12.96 -2.98 -7.99
N VAL A 128 13.20 -4.16 -7.40
CA VAL A 128 14.52 -4.80 -7.46
C VAL A 128 14.85 -5.21 -8.89
N GLN A 129 13.91 -5.84 -9.60
CA GLN A 129 14.09 -6.22 -11.00
C GLN A 129 14.38 -5.00 -11.90
N SER A 130 13.67 -3.88 -11.71
CA SER A 130 13.89 -2.68 -12.51
C SER A 130 15.22 -1.98 -12.18
N GLU A 131 15.62 -1.90 -10.91
CA GLU A 131 16.91 -1.34 -10.50
C GLU A 131 18.09 -2.22 -10.98
N LEU A 132 17.94 -3.54 -10.97
CA LEU A 132 18.93 -4.48 -11.54
C LEU A 132 19.06 -4.30 -13.05
N ALA A 133 17.94 -4.30 -13.79
CA ALA A 133 17.96 -4.09 -15.24
C ALA A 133 18.61 -2.76 -15.62
N ARG A 134 18.29 -1.68 -14.88
CA ARG A 134 18.88 -0.35 -15.09
C ARG A 134 20.38 -0.32 -14.82
N SER A 135 20.86 -1.03 -13.80
CA SER A 135 22.26 -1.02 -13.41
C SER A 135 23.12 -1.91 -14.30
N CYS A 136 22.60 -3.06 -14.71
CA CYS A 136 23.25 -3.95 -15.69
C CYS A 136 23.35 -3.30 -17.08
N CYS A 137 22.32 -2.56 -17.53
CA CYS A 137 22.40 -1.80 -18.79
C CYS A 137 23.43 -0.66 -18.73
N LYS A 138 23.65 -0.02 -17.58
CA LYS A 138 24.70 1.00 -17.44
C LYS A 138 26.11 0.44 -17.62
N CYS A 139 26.34 -0.81 -17.24
CA CYS A 139 27.62 -1.49 -17.41
C CYS A 139 27.77 -2.15 -18.79
N ARG A 140 26.77 -2.02 -19.68
CA ARG A 140 26.77 -2.69 -20.97
C ARG A 140 26.92 -1.68 -22.11
N TRP A 141 28.18 -1.40 -22.44
CA TRP A 141 28.56 -1.32 -23.84
C TRP A 141 28.24 -2.68 -24.49
N ALA A 142 27.55 -2.62 -25.63
CA ALA A 142 27.19 -3.70 -26.55
C ALA A 142 26.31 -4.87 -26.02
N ILE A 143 25.08 -4.94 -26.53
CA ILE A 143 24.40 -6.21 -26.82
C ILE A 143 24.49 -6.35 -28.34
N HIS A 144 25.36 -7.25 -28.82
CA HIS A 144 25.17 -7.94 -30.11
C HIS A 144 24.28 -9.17 -29.87
#